data_AF-A0AAC8VF46-F1
#
_entry.id   AF-A0AAC8VF46-F1
#
_cell.length_a   1.000
_cell.length_b   1.000
_cell.length_c   1.000
_cell.angle_alpha   90.00
_cell.angle_beta   90.00
_cell.angle_gamma   90.00
#
_symmetry.space_group_name_H-M   'P 1'
#
loop_
_entity.id
_entity.type
_entity.pdbx_description
1 polymer ?
#
loop_
_entity_poly.entity_id
_entity_poly.type
_entity_poly.pdbx_seq_one_letter_code
_entity_poly.pdbx_strand_id
1 'polypeptide(L)'
;MIDFVKFLHAELTNLNEMIENDEEVEQSEFLVERLTDVEALYYDFVKSNKTIISSEKEAEETEEEASYYLFATWLYLEQQQRGKIPADEESFNFDNVQTVTEDDERIDNAFFIVGMFEQHLEDMEMLDDEPDLHIEDDDDDEPRH
;
A
#
# COMPACT_ATOMS: atom_id res chain seq x y z
N MET A 1 -6.98 -8.62 -4.10
CA MET A 1 -6.00 -7.64 -3.60
C MET A 1 -5.17 -7.10 -4.77
N ILE A 2 -5.04 -5.78 -4.89
CA ILE A 2 -4.12 -5.17 -5.86
C ILE A 2 -2.68 -5.33 -5.37
N ASP A 3 -1.76 -5.45 -6.31
CA ASP A 3 -0.32 -5.58 -6.07
C ASP A 3 0.28 -4.19 -5.80
N PHE A 4 1.04 -4.04 -4.71
CA PHE A 4 1.68 -2.78 -4.33
C PHE A 4 2.53 -2.17 -5.44
N VAL A 5 3.28 -2.98 -6.20
CA VAL A 5 4.10 -2.48 -7.32
C VAL A 5 3.20 -1.97 -8.45
N LYS A 6 2.07 -2.65 -8.71
CA LYS A 6 1.10 -2.19 -9.72
C LYS A 6 0.44 -0.89 -9.30
N PHE A 7 0.14 -0.73 -8.01
CA PHE A 7 -0.34 0.53 -7.46
C PHE A 7 0.68 1.66 -7.69
N LEU A 8 1.95 1.46 -7.31
CA LEU A 8 3.01 2.45 -7.53
C LEU A 8 3.12 2.86 -9.01
N HIS A 9 3.09 1.89 -9.93
CA HIS A 9 3.17 2.15 -11.37
C HIS A 9 1.95 2.88 -11.91
N ALA A 10 0.75 2.55 -11.43
CA ALA A 10 -0.48 3.22 -11.83
C ALA A 10 -0.46 4.70 -11.37
N GLU A 11 -0.11 4.96 -10.11
CA GLU A 11 -0.01 6.32 -9.58
C GLU A 11 1.05 7.14 -10.31
N LEU A 12 2.24 6.58 -10.54
CA LEU A 12 3.30 7.26 -11.31
C LEU A 12 2.83 7.59 -12.73
N THR A 13 2.07 6.69 -13.38
CA THR A 13 1.55 6.93 -14.72
C THR A 13 0.55 8.09 -14.72
N ASN A 14 -0.43 8.06 -13.80
CA ASN A 14 -1.45 9.09 -13.67
C ASN A 14 -0.84 10.48 -13.41
N LEU A 15 0.12 10.56 -12.49
CA LEU A 15 0.76 11.83 -12.13
C LEU A 15 1.60 12.40 -13.27
N ASN A 16 2.30 11.55 -14.03
CA ASN A 16 3.02 11.99 -15.23
C ASN A 16 2.04 12.55 -16.28
N GLU A 17 0.88 11.91 -16.48
CA GLU A 17 -0.16 12.45 -17.37
C GLU A 17 -0.70 13.80 -16.88
N MET A 18 -0.92 13.99 -15.58
CA MET A 18 -1.34 15.28 -15.02
C MET A 18 -0.29 16.38 -15.25
N ILE A 19 1.00 16.07 -15.05
CA ILE A 19 2.11 17.00 -15.32
C ILE A 19 2.16 17.37 -16.81
N GLU A 20 2.03 16.39 -17.70
CA GLU A 20 2.01 16.63 -19.14
C GLU A 20 0.84 17.53 -19.59
N ASN A 21 -0.26 17.52 -18.83
CA ASN A 21 -1.45 18.34 -19.09
C ASN A 21 -1.46 19.68 -18.33
N ASP A 22 -0.36 20.07 -17.66
CA ASP A 22 -0.24 21.27 -16.81
C ASP A 22 -1.29 21.30 -15.65
N GLU A 23 -1.78 20.14 -15.20
CA GLU A 23 -2.74 20.00 -14.11
C GLU A 23 -2.02 19.74 -12.77
N GLU A 24 -2.18 20.66 -11.81
CA GLU A 24 -1.66 20.53 -10.43
C GLU A 24 -0.16 20.16 -10.33
N VAL A 25 0.65 20.63 -11.30
CA VAL A 25 2.05 20.25 -11.53
C VAL A 25 2.92 20.17 -10.25
N GLU A 26 2.89 21.18 -9.37
CA GLU A 26 3.74 21.18 -8.16
C GLU A 26 3.40 20.03 -7.19
N GLN A 27 2.12 19.67 -7.07
CA GLN A 27 1.69 18.55 -6.23
C GLN A 27 2.02 17.21 -6.89
N SER A 28 1.86 17.14 -8.21
CA SER A 28 2.18 15.95 -9.00
C SER A 28 3.68 15.66 -9.01
N GLU A 29 4.54 16.66 -9.18
CA GLU A 29 6.00 16.52 -9.13
C GLU A 29 6.48 16.03 -7.75
N PHE A 30 5.91 16.59 -6.68
CA PHE A 30 6.21 16.16 -5.31
C PHE A 30 5.82 14.70 -5.04
N LEU A 31 4.67 14.26 -5.53
CA LEU A 31 4.23 12.86 -5.37
C LEU A 31 5.06 11.90 -6.24
N VAL A 32 5.48 12.31 -7.44
CA VAL A 32 6.34 11.49 -8.31
C VAL A 32 7.70 11.22 -7.64
N GLU A 33 8.31 12.22 -7.02
CA GLU A 33 9.58 12.03 -6.28
C GLU A 33 9.42 10.99 -5.19
N ARG A 34 8.35 11.10 -4.38
CA ARG A 34 8.04 10.15 -3.31
C ARG A 34 7.80 8.74 -3.83
N LEU A 35 6.93 8.57 -4.82
CA LEU A 35 6.63 7.25 -5.38
C LEU A 35 7.87 6.57 -5.96
N THR A 36 8.74 7.33 -6.63
CA THR A 36 10.00 6.82 -7.18
C THR A 36 10.95 6.37 -6.08
N ASP A 37 11.04 7.15 -5.00
CA ASP A 37 11.86 6.80 -3.84
C ASP A 37 11.38 5.53 -3.15
N VAL A 38 10.07 5.39 -3.01
CA VAL A 38 9.43 4.23 -2.37
C VAL A 38 9.57 2.98 -3.23
N GLU A 39 9.41 3.10 -4.55
CA GLU A 39 9.66 2.01 -5.48
C GLU A 39 11.10 1.50 -5.33
N ALA A 40 12.08 2.40 -5.34
CA ALA A 40 13.49 2.03 -5.16
C ALA A 40 13.75 1.37 -3.79
N LEU A 41 13.19 1.94 -2.72
CA LEU A 41 13.35 1.41 -1.37
C LEU A 41 12.70 0.02 -1.22
N TYR A 42 11.52 -0.18 -1.80
CA TYR A 42 10.83 -1.46 -1.81
C TYR A 42 11.66 -2.53 -2.52
N TYR A 43 12.21 -2.21 -3.70
CA TYR A 43 13.11 -3.14 -4.41
C TYR A 43 14.36 -3.50 -3.61
N ASP A 44 15.00 -2.51 -2.97
CA ASP A 44 16.16 -2.74 -2.12
C ASP A 44 15.80 -3.61 -0.90
N PHE A 45 14.64 -3.37 -0.29
CA PHE A 45 14.09 -4.18 0.79
C PHE A 45 13.89 -5.64 0.38
N VAL A 46 13.13 -5.89 -0.69
CA VAL A 46 12.83 -7.25 -1.18
C VAL A 46 14.12 -8.00 -1.52
N LYS A 47 15.07 -7.32 -2.16
CA LYS A 47 16.36 -7.91 -2.52
C LYS A 47 17.18 -8.31 -1.30
N SER A 48 17.20 -7.48 -0.26
CA SER A 48 18.02 -7.71 0.94
C SER A 48 17.37 -8.73 1.88
N ASN A 49 16.04 -8.81 1.88
CA ASN A 49 15.25 -9.63 2.80
C ASN A 49 14.65 -10.89 2.15
N LYS A 50 15.05 -11.24 0.92
CA LYS A 50 14.46 -12.35 0.15
C LYS A 50 14.35 -13.67 0.92
N THR A 51 15.38 -14.03 1.68
CA THR A 51 15.39 -15.29 2.47
C THR A 51 14.32 -15.27 3.55
N ILE A 52 14.10 -14.13 4.18
CA ILE A 52 13.13 -13.96 5.27
C ILE A 52 11.73 -13.90 4.70
N ILE A 53 11.52 -13.16 3.61
CA ILE A 53 10.26 -13.17 2.85
C ILE A 53 9.86 -14.61 2.52
N SER A 54 10.80 -15.41 1.99
CA SER A 54 10.53 -16.81 1.66
C SER A 54 10.25 -17.70 2.88
N SER A 55 10.72 -17.35 4.07
CA SER A 55 10.52 -18.15 5.29
C SER A 55 9.26 -17.79 6.06
N GLU A 56 8.90 -16.50 6.09
CA GLU A 56 7.73 -15.98 6.81
C GLU A 56 6.44 -16.09 5.98
N LYS A 57 6.57 -16.20 4.66
CA LYS A 57 5.46 -16.39 3.74
C LYS A 57 4.58 -17.59 4.12
N GLU A 58 3.27 -17.35 4.23
CA GLU A 58 2.29 -18.39 4.46
C GLU A 58 2.05 -19.27 3.22
N ALA A 59 1.47 -20.45 3.41
CA ALA A 59 1.31 -21.43 2.33
C ALA A 59 0.39 -20.94 1.18
N GLU A 60 -0.56 -20.05 1.48
CA GLU A 60 -1.54 -19.52 0.53
C GLU A 60 -1.17 -18.14 -0.02
N GLU A 61 -0.18 -17.47 0.57
CA GLU A 61 0.29 -16.16 0.13
C GLU A 61 1.13 -16.27 -1.16
N THR A 62 1.21 -15.16 -1.90
CA THR A 62 2.18 -14.93 -2.97
C THR A 62 3.51 -14.42 -2.40
N GLU A 63 4.59 -14.42 -3.20
CA GLU A 63 5.86 -13.82 -2.74
C GLU A 63 5.71 -12.30 -2.62
N GLU A 64 4.87 -11.71 -3.46
CA GLU A 64 4.52 -10.30 -3.49
C GLU A 64 3.74 -9.86 -2.25
N GLU A 65 2.71 -10.61 -1.83
CA GLU A 65 1.94 -10.31 -0.60
C GLU A 65 2.83 -10.38 0.64
N ALA A 66 3.63 -11.44 0.79
CA ALA A 66 4.57 -11.56 1.89
C ALA A 66 5.63 -10.44 1.87
N SER A 67 6.13 -10.07 0.68
CA SER A 67 7.09 -8.97 0.52
C SER A 67 6.51 -7.64 0.98
N TYR A 68 5.27 -7.34 0.57
CA TYR A 68 4.56 -6.13 0.95
C TYR A 68 4.31 -6.10 2.47
N TYR A 69 3.77 -7.17 3.03
CA TYR A 69 3.47 -7.26 4.47
C TYR A 69 4.72 -7.05 5.33
N LEU A 70 5.83 -7.71 4.99
CA LEU A 70 7.10 -7.52 5.70
C LEU A 70 7.64 -6.09 5.54
N PHE A 71 7.46 -5.47 4.38
CA PHE A 71 7.89 -4.09 4.14
C PHE A 71 7.09 -3.08 4.96
N ALA A 72 5.75 -3.19 4.94
CA ALA A 72 4.86 -2.33 5.73
C ALA A 72 5.15 -2.46 7.23
N THR A 73 5.34 -3.70 7.70
CA THR A 73 5.67 -3.97 9.11
C THR A 73 7.05 -3.42 9.49
N TRP A 74 8.05 -3.57 8.62
CA TRP A 74 9.37 -2.97 8.82
C TRP A 74 9.28 -1.44 8.95
N LEU A 75 8.58 -0.76 8.03
CA LEU A 75 8.38 0.68 8.10
C LEU A 75 7.67 1.11 9.40
N TYR A 76 6.65 0.38 9.82
CA TYR A 76 5.94 0.64 11.07
C TYR A 76 6.88 0.56 12.28
N LEU A 77 7.72 -0.48 12.36
CA LEU A 77 8.72 -0.62 13.42
C LEU A 77 9.79 0.49 13.38
N GLU A 78 10.25 0.87 12.19
CA GLU A 78 11.19 1.98 12.01
C GLU A 78 10.58 3.31 12.51
N GLN A 79 9.29 3.56 12.26
CA GLN A 79 8.56 4.74 12.77
C GLN A 79 8.40 4.72 14.31
N GLN A 80 8.16 3.55 14.91
CA GLN A 80 8.12 3.37 16.37
C GLN A 80 9.48 3.64 17.02
N GLN A 81 10.56 3.06 16.48
CA GLN A 81 11.91 3.24 17.00
C GLN A 81 12.36 4.70 16.96
N ARG A 82 11.86 5.46 15.97
CA ARG A 82 12.09 6.92 15.85
C ARG A 82 11.15 7.76 16.73
N GLY A 83 10.18 7.15 17.39
CA GLY A 83 9.21 7.84 18.24
C GLY A 83 8.19 8.69 17.48
N LYS A 84 8.01 8.42 16.17
CA LYS A 84 7.03 9.11 15.32
C LYS A 84 5.62 8.56 15.52
N ILE A 85 5.51 7.29 15.91
CA ILE A 85 4.26 6.65 16.33
C ILE A 85 4.44 5.96 17.70
N PRO A 86 3.36 5.76 18.48
CA PRO A 86 3.44 5.07 19.77
C PRO A 86 3.95 3.64 19.60
N ALA A 87 4.76 3.18 20.56
CA ALA A 87 5.10 1.78 20.66
C ALA A 87 3.84 0.98 21.00
N ASP A 88 3.56 -0.04 20.21
CA ASP A 88 2.47 -0.98 20.46
C ASP A 88 2.91 -2.05 21.48
N GLU A 89 1.94 -2.62 22.19
CA GLU A 89 2.17 -3.75 23.09
C GLU A 89 2.36 -5.07 22.31
N GLU A 90 1.88 -5.14 21.06
CA GLU A 90 2.19 -6.23 20.14
C GLU A 90 3.64 -6.13 19.63
N SER A 91 4.49 -6.99 20.21
CA SER A 91 5.86 -7.14 19.75
C SER A 91 5.89 -7.99 18.47
N PHE A 92 5.93 -7.34 17.30
CA PHE A 92 6.31 -8.00 16.06
C PHE A 92 7.79 -8.40 16.15
N ASN A 93 8.08 -9.69 16.04
CA ASN A 93 9.44 -10.20 16.22
C ASN A 93 10.17 -10.23 14.87
N PHE A 94 10.87 -9.14 14.55
CA PHE A 94 11.55 -8.89 13.27
C PHE A 94 13.07 -8.92 13.38
N ASP A 95 13.63 -9.60 14.38
CA ASP A 95 15.06 -9.64 14.73
C ASP A 95 16.02 -10.01 13.58
N ASN A 96 15.51 -10.53 12.46
CA ASN A 96 16.30 -10.92 11.30
C ASN A 96 16.15 -10.00 10.08
N VAL A 97 15.15 -9.11 10.04
CA VAL A 97 14.95 -8.22 8.89
C VAL A 97 16.06 -7.18 8.83
N GLN A 98 16.67 -7.09 7.66
CA GLN A 98 17.75 -6.16 7.36
C GLN A 98 17.16 -4.79 7.06
N THR A 99 17.57 -3.79 7.85
CA THR A 99 17.39 -2.38 7.53
C THR A 99 18.14 -2.06 6.23
N VAL A 100 17.43 -1.49 5.26
CA VAL A 100 17.98 -1.18 3.93
C VAL A 100 18.30 0.30 3.70
N THR A 101 17.88 1.17 4.63
CA THR A 101 18.24 2.59 4.64
C THR A 101 18.18 3.13 6.07
N GLU A 102 19.02 4.12 6.37
CA GLU A 102 18.94 4.94 7.59
C GLU A 102 18.41 6.36 7.29
N ASP A 103 18.04 6.63 6.03
CA ASP A 103 17.53 7.92 5.58
C ASP A 103 16.08 8.12 6.07
N ASP A 104 15.92 9.00 7.05
CA ASP A 104 14.64 9.32 7.67
C ASP A 104 13.61 9.85 6.67
N GLU A 105 14.03 10.61 5.65
CA GLU A 105 13.11 11.19 4.66
C GLU A 105 12.56 10.11 3.73
N ARG A 106 13.42 9.16 3.31
CA ARG A 106 12.96 8.02 2.49
C ARG A 106 12.01 7.11 3.25
N ILE A 107 12.26 6.90 4.55
CA ILE A 107 11.38 6.10 5.42
C ILE A 107 10.04 6.81 5.63
N ASP A 108 10.03 8.13 5.79
CA ASP A 108 8.79 8.92 5.91
C ASP A 108 7.99 8.92 4.62
N ASN A 109 8.66 9.09 3.47
CA ASN A 109 8.02 9.01 2.16
C ASN A 109 7.41 7.61 1.94
N ALA A 110 8.12 6.55 2.30
CA ALA A 110 7.62 5.18 2.21
C ALA A 110 6.44 4.90 3.12
N PHE A 111 6.50 5.35 4.38
CA PHE A 111 5.39 5.20 5.30
C PHE A 111 4.14 5.96 4.81
N PHE A 112 4.32 7.16 4.26
CA PHE A 112 3.23 7.93 3.67
C PHE A 112 2.57 7.21 2.48
N ILE A 113 3.36 6.69 1.52
CA ILE A 113 2.84 6.00 0.34
C ILE A 113 2.19 4.66 0.71
N VAL A 114 2.74 3.91 1.67
CA VAL A 114 2.10 2.70 2.20
C VAL A 114 0.75 3.04 2.83
N GLY A 115 0.64 4.13 3.58
CA GLY A 115 -0.65 4.59 4.12
C GLY A 115 -1.68 4.92 3.02
N MET A 116 -1.25 5.56 1.92
CA MET A 116 -2.14 5.80 0.77
C MET A 116 -2.59 4.49 0.11
N PHE A 117 -1.70 3.50 0.01
CA PHE A 117 -2.03 2.21 -0.57
C PHE A 117 -3.00 1.41 0.31
N GLU A 118 -2.79 1.36 1.62
CA GLU A 118 -3.71 0.71 2.57
C GLU A 118 -5.11 1.34 2.49
N GLN A 119 -5.19 2.67 2.46
CA GLN A 119 -6.47 3.36 2.28
C GLN A 119 -7.14 2.99 0.94
N HIS A 120 -6.35 2.87 -0.13
CA HIS A 120 -6.86 2.44 -1.43
C HIS A 120 -7.40 1.01 -1.43
N LEU A 121 -6.78 0.10 -0.66
CA LEU A 121 -7.29 -1.25 -0.46
C LEU A 121 -8.59 -1.25 0.34
N GLU A 122 -8.66 -0.50 1.45
CA GLU A 122 -9.89 -0.34 2.24
C GLU A 122 -11.06 0.19 1.39
N ASP A 123 -10.80 1.20 0.56
CA ASP A 123 -11.81 1.78 -0.33
C ASP A 123 -12.29 0.76 -1.39
N MET A 124 -11.45 -0.17 -1.84
CA MET A 124 -11.87 -1.24 -2.76
C MET A 124 -12.67 -2.34 -2.08
N GLU A 125 -12.27 -2.76 -0.88
CA GLU A 125 -13.02 -3.77 -0.12
C GLU A 125 -14.43 -3.26 0.20
N MET A 126 -14.56 -1.98 0.50
CA MET A 126 -15.86 -1.32 0.71
C MET A 126 -16.75 -1.27 -0.55
N LEU A 127 -16.15 -1.32 -1.76
CA LEU A 127 -16.89 -1.37 -3.04
C LEU A 127 -17.32 -2.79 -3.41
N ASP A 128 -16.55 -3.81 -3.03
CA ASP A 128 -16.89 -5.24 -3.24
C ASP A 128 -17.99 -5.73 -2.27
N ASP A 129 -18.16 -5.06 -1.12
CA ASP A 129 -19.20 -5.34 -0.11
C ASP A 129 -20.53 -4.60 -0.36
N GLU A 130 -20.67 -3.81 -1.44
CA GLU A 130 -21.99 -3.28 -1.82
C GLU A 130 -22.90 -4.46 -2.20
N PRO A 131 -23.98 -4.74 -1.45
CA PRO A 131 -24.93 -5.76 -1.88
C PRO A 131 -25.49 -5.31 -3.21
N ASP A 132 -25.29 -6.13 -4.24
CA ASP A 132 -25.94 -6.03 -5.54
C ASP A 132 -27.45 -6.01 -5.27
N LEU A 133 -28.00 -4.81 -5.09
CA LEU A 133 -29.42 -4.54 -5.09
C LEU A 133 -29.86 -4.76 -6.54
N HIS A 134 -29.90 -6.03 -6.93
CA HIS A 134 -30.90 -6.53 -7.84
C HIS A 134 -32.23 -6.09 -7.25
N ILE A 135 -32.66 -4.91 -7.70
CA ILE A 135 -34.06 -4.61 -7.84
C ILE A 135 -34.57 -5.74 -8.74
N GLU A 136 -35.02 -6.82 -8.11
CA GLU A 136 -36.03 -7.66 -8.72
C GLU A 136 -37.15 -6.67 -9.05
N ASP A 137 -37.26 -6.33 -10.34
CA ASP A 137 -38.48 -5.79 -10.89
C ASP A 137 -39.55 -6.86 -10.57
N ASP A 138 -40.17 -6.72 -9.40
CA ASP A 138 -41.41 -7.38 -9.01
C ASP A 138 -42.48 -6.88 -10.00
N ASP A 139 -42.49 -7.53 -11.17
CA ASP A 139 -43.68 -7.64 -12.00
C ASP A 139 -44.81 -8.23 -11.13
N ASP A 140 -45.95 -7.55 -11.18
CA ASP A 140 -47.28 -7.92 -10.67
C ASP A 140 -47.49 -7.85 -9.13
N ASP A 141 -48.18 -6.80 -8.67
CA ASP A 141 -49.64 -6.90 -8.51
C ASP A 141 -50.30 -5.54 -8.15
N GLU A 142 -51.51 -5.35 -8.69
CA GLU A 142 -52.39 -4.16 -8.61
C GLU A 142 -52.46 -3.46 -7.23
N PRO A 143 -52.93 -2.19 -7.18
CA PRO A 143 -54.21 -2.04 -6.48
C PRO A 143 -55.11 -0.87 -6.95
N ARG A 144 -56.42 -1.13 -6.96
CA ARG A 144 -57.49 -0.44 -6.19
C ARG A 144 -58.78 -0.11 -6.98
N HIS A 145 -59.83 -0.83 -6.54
CA HIS A 145 -61.24 -0.44 -6.35
C HIS A 145 -62.19 -0.24 -7.53
#